data_AF-A0AAD9SRL5-F1
#
_entry.id   AF-A0AAD9SRL5-F1
#
_cell.length_a   1.000
_cell.length_b   1.000
_cell.length_c   1.000
_cell.angle_alpha   90.00
_cell.angle_beta   90.00
_cell.angle_gamma   90.00
#
_symmetry.space_group_name_H-M   'P 1'
#
loop_
_entity.id
_entity.type
_entity.pdbx_description
1 polymer ?
#
loop_
_entity_poly.entity_id
_entity_poly.type
_entity_poly.pdbx_seq_one_letter_code
_entity_poly.pdbx_strand_id
1 'polypeptide(L)'
;MASQTQQALIISAWPCAGKTTFAQTRTGHTVVDLDSSGYDLKSPAGTIKYIDDIQDTARGSPGAIVLVSSHGEVRQLLKQRGLKYVAVSIHELEDWKERQKGRVREENDLAQLGLLKKGIAEWDSWKQSQAGEESHVVLKRQQYLGSPDVIAEILKLGGVKSS
;
A
#
# COMPACT_ATOMS: atom_id res chain seq x y z
N MET A 1 14.57 10.15 -27.09
CA MET A 1 14.58 9.92 -25.63
C MET A 1 13.13 9.92 -25.18
N ALA A 2 12.60 8.77 -24.75
CA ALA A 2 11.20 8.67 -24.36
C ALA A 2 10.98 9.53 -23.10
N SER A 3 10.13 10.55 -23.23
CA SER A 3 9.54 11.27 -22.11
C SER A 3 9.04 10.23 -21.11
N GLN A 4 9.55 10.24 -19.88
CA GLN A 4 8.92 9.52 -18.78
C GLN A 4 7.51 10.08 -18.68
N THR A 5 6.53 9.38 -19.24
CA THR A 5 5.13 9.76 -19.17
C THR A 5 4.82 9.89 -17.68
N GLN A 6 4.49 11.10 -17.20
CA GLN A 6 4.15 11.33 -15.80
C GLN A 6 2.98 10.40 -15.47
N GLN A 7 3.28 9.35 -14.69
CA GLN A 7 2.28 8.45 -14.13
C GLN A 7 2.09 8.81 -12.66
N ALA A 8 0.98 8.36 -12.08
CA ALA A 8 0.80 8.42 -10.65
C ALA A 8 1.84 7.56 -9.92
N LEU A 9 2.18 7.94 -8.70
CA LEU A 9 2.97 7.12 -7.79
C LEU A 9 2.08 6.03 -7.18
N ILE A 10 2.38 4.76 -7.44
CA ILE A 10 1.66 3.63 -6.84
C ILE A 10 2.32 3.26 -5.51
N ILE A 11 1.53 3.14 -4.43
CA ILE A 11 1.99 2.71 -3.11
C ILE A 11 1.25 1.44 -2.70
N SER A 12 1.97 0.32 -2.61
CA SER A 12 1.46 -0.95 -2.08
C SER A 12 1.78 -1.06 -0.59
N ALA A 13 0.81 -0.75 0.27
CA ALA A 13 1.07 -0.65 1.71
C ALA A 13 0.30 -1.68 2.55
N TRP A 14 0.95 -2.19 3.59
CA TRP A 14 0.37 -3.14 4.55
C TRP A 14 -0.92 -2.63 5.21
N PRO A 15 -1.77 -3.53 5.73
CA PRO A 15 -2.81 -3.15 6.68
C PRO A 15 -2.20 -2.36 7.83
N CYS A 16 -2.93 -1.36 8.34
CA CYS A 16 -2.47 -0.48 9.41
C CYS A 16 -1.28 0.45 9.12
N ALA A 17 -0.76 0.49 7.89
CA ALA A 17 0.26 1.45 7.49
C ALA A 17 -0.24 2.92 7.45
N GLY A 18 -1.55 3.15 7.57
CA GLY A 18 -2.13 4.50 7.58
C GLY A 18 -2.62 5.01 6.21
N LYS A 19 -2.95 4.11 5.26
CA LYS A 19 -3.44 4.48 3.91
C LYS A 19 -4.59 5.49 3.92
N THR A 20 -5.67 5.16 4.64
CA THR A 20 -6.86 6.03 4.76
C THR A 20 -6.52 7.38 5.37
N THR A 21 -5.72 7.40 6.44
CA THR A 21 -5.27 8.65 7.08
C THR A 21 -4.44 9.48 6.11
N PHE A 22 -3.52 8.84 5.39
CA PHE A 22 -2.68 9.48 4.38
C PHE A 22 -3.52 10.11 3.26
N ALA A 23 -4.54 9.41 2.76
CA ALA A 23 -5.46 9.93 1.75
C ALA A 23 -6.30 11.12 2.25
N GLN A 24 -6.62 11.16 3.56
CA GLN A 24 -7.40 12.23 4.18
C GLN A 24 -6.54 13.45 4.56
N THR A 25 -5.26 13.24 4.88
CA THR A 25 -4.33 14.32 5.16
C THR A 25 -3.94 15.01 3.86
N ARG A 26 -3.94 16.36 3.86
CA ARG A 26 -3.50 17.17 2.70
C ARG A 26 -2.01 16.94 2.42
N THR A 27 -1.72 15.90 1.66
CA THR A 27 -0.50 15.88 0.84
C THR A 27 -0.74 16.87 -0.31
N GLY A 28 0.29 17.57 -0.79
CA GLY A 28 0.14 18.46 -1.97
C GLY A 28 -0.22 17.73 -3.27
N HIS A 29 -0.73 16.49 -3.19
CA HIS A 29 -1.00 15.57 -4.28
C HIS A 29 -2.44 15.07 -4.18
N THR A 30 -3.06 14.82 -5.33
CA THR A 30 -4.30 14.05 -5.40
C THR A 30 -4.00 12.61 -4.97
N VAL A 31 -4.74 12.09 -3.98
CA VAL A 31 -4.62 10.69 -3.54
C VAL A 31 -5.86 9.92 -3.95
N VAL A 32 -5.67 8.78 -4.62
CA VAL A 32 -6.72 7.83 -4.98
C VAL A 32 -6.49 6.55 -4.18
N ASP A 33 -7.39 6.24 -3.25
CA ASP A 33 -7.34 5.02 -2.45
C ASP A 33 -8.13 3.91 -3.17
N LEU A 34 -7.43 3.01 -3.85
CA LEU A 34 -8.00 1.81 -4.46
C LEU A 34 -7.89 0.64 -3.48
N ASP A 35 -8.42 0.80 -2.27
CA ASP A 35 -8.41 -0.29 -1.29
C ASP A 35 -9.07 -1.55 -1.85
N SER A 36 -8.46 -2.71 -1.60
CA SER A 36 -8.91 -3.99 -2.12
C SER A 36 -10.23 -4.49 -1.55
N SER A 37 -10.76 -3.84 -0.50
CA SER A 37 -12.02 -4.24 0.13
C SER A 37 -13.22 -4.21 -0.83
N GLY A 38 -13.17 -3.43 -1.91
CA GLY A 38 -14.17 -3.40 -2.97
C GLY A 38 -13.98 -4.42 -4.10
N TYR A 39 -12.88 -5.19 -4.11
CA TYR A 39 -12.51 -6.10 -5.19
C TYR A 39 -12.54 -7.56 -4.73
N ASP A 40 -13.00 -8.46 -5.61
CA ASP A 40 -12.90 -9.91 -5.36
C ASP A 40 -11.50 -10.43 -5.71
N LEU A 41 -10.56 -10.24 -4.80
CA LEU A 41 -9.19 -10.75 -4.97
C LEU A 41 -9.07 -12.27 -4.77
N LYS A 42 -10.18 -12.98 -4.53
CA LYS A 42 -10.17 -14.46 -4.45
C LYS A 42 -10.35 -15.10 -5.82
N SER A 43 -10.87 -14.37 -6.81
CA SER A 43 -10.99 -14.84 -8.18
C SER A 43 -9.92 -14.19 -9.07
N PRO A 44 -9.33 -14.94 -10.02
CA PRO A 44 -8.39 -14.37 -10.98
C PRO A 44 -8.99 -13.20 -11.77
N ALA A 45 -10.28 -13.27 -12.12
CA ALA A 45 -10.97 -12.20 -12.84
C ALA A 45 -11.07 -10.92 -12.02
N GLY A 46 -11.40 -11.01 -10.72
CA GLY A 46 -11.46 -9.86 -9.83
C GLY A 46 -10.08 -9.24 -9.59
N THR A 47 -9.04 -10.07 -9.43
CA THR A 47 -7.65 -9.59 -9.32
C THR A 47 -7.19 -8.89 -10.60
N ILE A 48 -7.47 -9.43 -11.78
CA ILE A 48 -7.12 -8.78 -13.05
C ILE A 48 -7.83 -7.44 -13.22
N LYS A 49 -9.14 -7.40 -12.94
CA LYS A 49 -9.90 -6.15 -12.95
C LYS A 49 -9.28 -5.10 -12.03
N TYR A 50 -8.88 -5.50 -10.82
CA TYR A 50 -8.22 -4.60 -9.88
C TYR A 50 -6.91 -4.02 -10.45
N ILE A 51 -6.08 -4.85 -11.08
CA ILE A 51 -4.83 -4.42 -11.71
C ILE A 51 -5.08 -3.48 -12.90
N ASP A 52 -6.10 -3.75 -13.70
CA ASP A 52 -6.48 -2.87 -14.82
C ASP A 52 -6.96 -1.51 -14.30
N ASP A 53 -7.80 -1.47 -13.26
CA ASP A 53 -8.27 -0.22 -12.63
C ASP A 53 -7.11 0.58 -12.01
N ILE A 54 -6.10 -0.08 -11.41
CA ILE A 54 -4.86 0.57 -10.95
C ILE A 54 -4.09 1.18 -12.12
N GLN A 55 -3.91 0.42 -13.20
CA GLN A 55 -3.16 0.85 -14.38
C GLN A 55 -3.80 2.09 -15.03
N ASP A 56 -5.12 2.05 -15.20
CA ASP A 56 -5.88 3.13 -15.82
C ASP A 56 -5.87 4.39 -14.95
N THR A 57 -6.04 4.22 -13.63
CA THR A 57 -5.92 5.33 -12.67
C THR A 57 -4.51 5.94 -12.71
N ALA A 58 -3.47 5.11 -12.69
CA ALA A 58 -2.09 5.57 -12.68
C ALA A 58 -1.70 6.33 -13.96
N ARG A 59 -2.27 5.95 -15.10
CA ARG A 59 -2.04 6.63 -16.39
C ARG A 59 -2.92 7.86 -16.57
N GLY A 60 -4.16 7.81 -16.06
CA GLY A 60 -5.13 8.89 -16.17
C GLY A 60 -4.90 10.05 -15.20
N SER A 61 -4.12 9.83 -14.13
CA SER A 61 -3.86 10.83 -13.08
C SER A 61 -2.35 11.11 -12.87
N PRO A 62 -1.65 11.71 -13.86
CA PRO A 62 -0.26 12.13 -13.70
C PRO A 62 0.01 12.92 -12.42
N GLY A 63 0.99 12.52 -11.62
CA GLY A 63 1.36 13.23 -10.38
C GLY A 63 0.46 12.98 -9.16
N ALA A 64 -0.58 12.15 -9.32
CA ALA A 64 -1.36 11.63 -8.21
C ALA A 64 -0.60 10.53 -7.45
N ILE A 65 -1.14 10.12 -6.30
CA ILE A 65 -0.72 8.96 -5.54
C ILE A 65 -1.86 7.95 -5.55
N VAL A 66 -1.58 6.71 -5.96
CA VAL A 66 -2.55 5.61 -5.97
C VAL A 66 -2.18 4.64 -4.87
N LEU A 67 -3.03 4.52 -3.85
CA LEU A 67 -2.84 3.56 -2.78
C LEU A 67 -3.49 2.24 -3.17
N VAL A 68 -2.74 1.14 -3.01
CA VAL A 68 -3.17 -0.20 -3.39
C VAL A 68 -2.87 -1.21 -2.28
N SER A 69 -3.45 -2.39 -2.45
CA SER A 69 -3.31 -3.51 -1.53
C SER A 69 -1.91 -4.12 -1.51
N SER A 70 -1.51 -4.66 -0.36
CA SER A 70 -0.22 -5.32 -0.15
C SER A 70 -0.23 -6.83 -0.41
N HIS A 71 -1.20 -7.36 -1.15
CA HIS A 71 -1.20 -8.79 -1.48
C HIS A 71 -0.01 -9.12 -2.40
N GLY A 72 0.64 -10.26 -2.17
CA GLY A 72 1.80 -10.69 -2.97
C GLY A 72 1.47 -10.83 -4.45
N GLU A 73 0.31 -11.41 -4.76
CA GLU A 73 -0.19 -11.57 -6.14
C GLU A 73 -0.41 -10.22 -6.84
N VAL A 74 -0.97 -9.22 -6.14
CA VAL A 74 -1.13 -7.87 -6.67
C VAL A 74 0.22 -7.27 -7.04
N ARG A 75 1.20 -7.33 -6.13
CA ARG A 75 2.57 -6.85 -6.40
C ARG A 75 3.23 -7.57 -7.58
N GLN A 76 3.07 -8.89 -7.67
CA GLN A 76 3.58 -9.67 -8.79
C GLN A 76 2.97 -9.23 -10.12
N LEU A 77 1.66 -9.02 -10.17
CA LEU A 77 0.96 -8.55 -11.36
C LEU A 77 1.35 -7.12 -11.74
N LEU A 78 1.57 -6.23 -10.76
CA LEU A 78 2.10 -4.88 -11.02
C LEU A 78 3.47 -4.97 -11.71
N LYS A 79 4.39 -5.83 -11.21
CA LYS A 79 5.70 -6.07 -11.85
C LYS A 79 5.55 -6.60 -13.27
N GLN A 80 4.69 -7.58 -13.49
CA GLN A 80 4.45 -8.17 -14.82
C GLN A 80 3.89 -7.14 -15.81
N ARG A 81 3.07 -6.19 -15.35
CA ARG A 81 2.54 -5.08 -16.16
C ARG A 81 3.52 -3.91 -16.32
N GLY A 82 4.73 -4.00 -15.74
CA GLY A 82 5.73 -2.94 -15.79
C GLY A 82 5.36 -1.69 -14.99
N LEU A 83 4.43 -1.81 -14.03
CA LEU A 83 4.00 -0.72 -13.15
C LEU A 83 4.97 -0.58 -11.99
N LYS A 84 5.63 0.57 -11.90
CA LYS A 84 6.49 0.90 -10.75
C LYS A 84 5.63 1.23 -9.54
N TYR A 85 6.03 0.74 -8.38
CA TYR A 85 5.39 1.05 -7.11
C TYR A 85 6.42 1.09 -5.98
N VAL A 86 6.03 1.72 -4.87
CA VAL A 86 6.76 1.66 -3.60
C VAL A 86 6.00 0.72 -2.66
N ALA A 87 6.68 -0.34 -2.21
CA ALA A 87 6.16 -1.23 -1.18
C ALA A 87 6.33 -0.57 0.19
N VAL A 88 5.33 -0.70 1.07
CA VAL A 88 5.41 -0.21 2.45
C VAL A 88 4.97 -1.31 3.42
N SER A 89 5.84 -1.68 4.35
CA SER A 89 5.57 -2.65 5.40
C SER A 89 5.82 -2.09 6.79
N ILE A 90 5.44 -2.85 7.83
CA ILE A 90 5.69 -2.48 9.23
C ILE A 90 6.80 -3.38 9.79
N HIS A 91 7.72 -2.78 10.54
CA HIS A 91 8.90 -3.49 11.06
C HIS A 91 8.56 -4.55 12.11
N GLU A 92 7.76 -4.15 13.10
CA GLU A 92 7.52 -4.91 14.33
C GLU A 92 6.10 -5.44 14.40
N LEU A 93 5.96 -6.72 14.75
CA LEU A 93 4.65 -7.37 14.92
C LEU A 93 3.85 -6.69 16.04
N GLU A 94 4.49 -6.33 17.15
CA GLU A 94 3.79 -5.69 18.28
C GLU A 94 3.23 -4.32 17.91
N ASP A 95 3.99 -3.51 17.17
CA ASP A 95 3.51 -2.22 16.66
C ASP A 95 2.32 -2.42 15.68
N TRP A 96 2.38 -3.43 14.80
CA TRP A 96 1.25 -3.76 13.94
C TRP A 96 0.02 -4.22 14.73
N LYS A 97 0.20 -5.07 15.76
CA LYS A 97 -0.88 -5.54 16.64
C LYS A 97 -1.53 -4.39 17.38
N GLU A 98 -0.75 -3.45 17.92
CA GLU A 98 -1.26 -2.24 18.58
C GLU A 98 -2.14 -1.42 17.63
N ARG A 99 -1.67 -1.17 16.40
CA ARG A 99 -2.44 -0.44 15.38
C ARG A 99 -3.71 -1.17 14.98
N GLN A 100 -3.64 -2.49 14.81
CA GLN A 100 -4.79 -3.31 14.41
C GLN A 100 -5.84 -3.38 15.53
N LYS A 101 -5.41 -3.52 16.79
CA LYS A 101 -6.31 -3.43 17.95
C LYS A 101 -6.99 -2.07 18.05
N GLY A 102 -6.27 -0.98 17.78
CA GLY A 102 -6.85 0.36 17.73
C GLY A 102 -7.92 0.58 16.65
N ARG A 103 -8.06 -0.36 15.69
CA ARG A 103 -9.14 -0.34 14.68
C ARG A 103 -10.38 -1.14 15.08
N VAL A 104 -10.27 -2.02 16.07
CA VAL A 104 -11.40 -2.80 16.59
C VAL A 104 -12.33 -1.82 17.29
N ARG A 105 -13.50 -1.56 16.70
CA ARG A 105 -14.46 -0.59 17.25
C ARG A 105 -15.33 -1.18 18.35
N GLU A 106 -15.61 -2.47 18.25
CA GLU A 106 -16.46 -3.24 19.17
C GLU A 106 -15.88 -4.64 19.35
N GLU A 107 -16.22 -5.32 20.46
CA GLU A 107 -15.72 -6.66 20.77
C GLU A 107 -16.04 -7.71 19.68
N ASN A 108 -17.09 -7.47 18.88
CA ASN A 108 -17.54 -8.36 17.82
C ASN A 108 -17.12 -7.91 16.40
N ASP A 109 -16.10 -7.07 16.27
CA ASP A 109 -15.52 -6.74 14.95
C ASP A 109 -14.72 -7.93 14.38
N LEU A 110 -15.45 -8.96 13.96
CA LEU A 110 -14.91 -10.23 13.48
C LEU A 110 -13.97 -10.06 12.29
N ALA A 111 -14.16 -9.02 11.47
CA ALA A 111 -13.29 -8.72 10.35
C ALA A 111 -11.92 -8.23 10.83
N GLN A 112 -11.87 -7.24 11.73
CA GLN A 112 -10.60 -6.74 12.28
C GLN A 112 -9.90 -7.78 13.17
N LEU A 113 -10.66 -8.56 13.94
CA LEU A 113 -10.13 -9.66 14.76
C LEU A 113 -9.62 -10.82 13.91
N GLY A 114 -10.32 -11.15 12.82
CA GLY A 114 -9.88 -12.16 11.85
C GLY A 114 -8.58 -11.76 11.17
N LEU A 115 -8.46 -10.49 10.75
CA LEU A 115 -7.23 -9.95 10.19
C LEU A 115 -6.09 -9.95 11.21
N LEU A 116 -6.37 -9.58 12.46
CA LEU A 116 -5.39 -9.64 13.56
C LEU A 116 -4.83 -11.06 13.74
N LYS A 117 -5.73 -12.06 13.85
CA LYS A 117 -5.35 -13.46 14.00
C LYS A 117 -4.53 -13.96 12.80
N LYS A 118 -4.97 -13.63 11.58
CA LYS A 118 -4.26 -14.00 10.35
C LYS A 118 -2.88 -13.38 10.28
N GLY A 119 -2.76 -12.07 10.53
CA GLY A 119 -1.49 -11.38 10.45
C GLY A 119 -0.49 -11.81 11.52
N ILE A 120 -0.95 -12.21 12.72
CA ILE A 120 -0.07 -12.85 13.72
C ILE A 120 0.46 -14.19 13.21
N ALA A 121 -0.41 -15.03 12.64
CA ALA A 121 -0.03 -16.36 12.15
C ALA A 121 0.88 -16.32 10.92
N GLU A 122 0.70 -15.33 10.04
CA GLU A 122 1.39 -15.23 8.75
C GLU A 122 2.50 -14.16 8.72
N TRP A 123 2.81 -13.54 9.86
CA TRP A 123 3.70 -12.37 9.93
C TRP A 123 5.03 -12.55 9.20
N ASP A 124 5.71 -13.67 9.45
CA ASP A 124 7.03 -13.93 8.86
C ASP A 124 6.94 -14.16 7.35
N SER A 125 5.88 -14.83 6.89
CA SER A 125 5.60 -14.99 5.46
C SER A 125 5.36 -13.63 4.79
N TRP A 126 4.60 -12.75 5.44
CA TRP A 126 4.37 -11.39 4.94
C TRP A 126 5.69 -10.63 4.84
N LYS A 127 6.55 -10.67 5.88
CA LYS A 127 7.87 -10.01 5.85
C LYS A 127 8.77 -10.56 4.76
N GLN A 128 8.86 -11.88 4.61
CA GLN A 128 9.66 -12.52 3.57
C GLN A 128 9.19 -12.08 2.17
N SER A 129 7.88 -11.97 1.95
CA SER A 129 7.31 -11.52 0.67
C SER A 129 7.66 -10.07 0.31
N GLN A 130 8.12 -9.26 1.27
CA GLN A 130 8.48 -7.85 1.09
C GLN A 130 9.99 -7.63 0.98
N ALA A 131 10.81 -8.52 1.54
CA ALA A 131 12.27 -8.38 1.53
C ALA A 131 12.89 -8.38 0.12
N GLY A 132 12.16 -8.88 -0.89
CA GLY A 132 12.58 -8.89 -2.30
C GLY A 132 12.06 -7.71 -3.13
N GLU A 133 11.51 -6.66 -2.51
CA GLU A 133 11.00 -5.49 -3.22
C GLU A 133 12.10 -4.45 -3.46
N GLU A 134 12.26 -3.99 -4.69
CA GLU A 134 13.33 -3.03 -5.07
C GLU A 134 13.14 -1.65 -4.43
N SER A 135 11.90 -1.15 -4.42
CA SER A 135 11.52 0.11 -3.80
C SER A 135 10.65 -0.19 -2.58
N HIS A 136 11.27 -0.22 -1.40
CA HIS A 136 10.61 -0.65 -0.17
C HIS A 136 10.91 0.28 1.00
N VAL A 137 9.86 0.71 1.70
CA VAL A 137 9.94 1.45 2.96
C VAL A 137 9.42 0.59 4.10
N VAL A 138 10.20 0.51 5.18
CA VAL A 138 9.82 -0.22 6.39
C VAL A 138 9.50 0.78 7.51
N LEU A 139 8.22 0.88 7.86
CA LEU A 139 7.75 1.74 8.94
C LEU A 139 8.32 1.25 10.27
N LYS A 140 9.01 2.13 10.99
CA LYS A 140 9.40 1.91 12.37
C LYS A 140 8.19 2.08 13.29
N ARG A 141 8.38 1.73 14.56
CA ARG A 141 7.37 1.88 15.59
C ARG A 141 6.77 3.30 15.56
N GLN A 142 5.44 3.38 15.62
CA GLN A 142 4.65 4.63 15.53
C GLN A 142 4.80 5.46 14.23
N GLN A 143 5.52 4.99 13.20
CA GLN A 143 5.56 5.66 11.90
C GLN A 143 4.41 5.22 11.00
N TYR A 144 3.80 6.14 10.27
CA TYR A 144 2.73 5.85 9.31
C TYR A 144 3.13 6.38 7.93
N LEU A 145 2.38 6.01 6.89
CA LEU A 145 2.52 6.60 5.56
C LEU A 145 2.50 8.14 5.58
N GLY A 146 1.74 8.73 6.51
CA GLY A 146 1.67 10.18 6.70
C GLY A 146 2.82 10.81 7.49
N SER A 147 3.77 10.03 8.00
CA SER A 147 4.93 10.58 8.72
C SER A 147 5.84 11.35 7.74
N PRO A 148 6.27 12.60 8.06
CA PRO A 148 6.98 13.44 7.09
C PRO A 148 8.23 12.81 6.48
N ASP A 149 9.00 12.08 7.27
CA ASP A 149 10.20 11.37 6.83
C ASP A 149 9.86 10.17 5.92
N VAL A 150 8.78 9.45 6.22
CA VAL A 150 8.24 8.37 5.38
C VAL A 150 7.76 8.91 4.04
N ILE A 151 7.04 10.04 4.02
CA ILE A 151 6.58 10.68 2.78
C ILE A 151 7.79 11.06 1.91
N ALA A 152 8.81 11.70 2.51
CA ALA A 152 10.01 12.11 1.78
C ALA A 152 10.74 10.91 1.16
N GLU A 153 10.84 9.79 1.89
CA GLU A 153 11.44 8.57 1.40
C GLU A 153 10.63 7.93 0.26
N ILE A 154 9.31 7.85 0.41
CA ILE A 154 8.40 7.34 -0.63
C ILE A 154 8.50 8.15 -1.92
N LEU A 155 8.48 9.48 -1.84
CA LEU A 155 8.60 10.34 -3.02
C LEU A 155 9.96 10.18 -3.70
N LYS A 156 11.04 10.08 -2.91
CA LYS A 156 12.38 9.81 -3.42
C LYS A 156 12.46 8.48 -4.18
N LEU A 157 11.95 7.38 -3.59
CA LEU A 157 11.93 6.06 -4.23
C LEU A 157 10.99 6.01 -5.44
N GLY A 158 9.88 6.76 -5.39
CA GLY A 158 8.93 6.90 -6.47
C GLY A 158 9.41 7.75 -7.64
N GLY A 159 10.55 8.44 -7.51
CA GLY A 159 11.07 9.35 -8.53
C GLY A 159 10.24 10.63 -8.69
N VAL A 160 9.41 10.97 -7.70
CA VAL A 160 8.62 12.21 -7.69
C VAL A 160 9.45 13.30 -7.03
N LYS A 161 9.70 14.41 -7.73
CA LYS A 161 10.42 15.55 -7.14
C LYS A 161 9.56 16.19 -6.06
N SER A 162 10.12 16.37 -4.86
CA SER A 162 9.54 17.21 -3.82
C SER A 162 9.43 18.64 -4.37
N SER A 163 8.20 19.11 -4.56
CA SER A 163 7.88 20.49 -4.92
C SER A 163 8.15 21.44 -3.77
#